data_AF-A0A4Q1SPN2-F1
#
_entry.id   AF-A0A4Q1SPN2-F1
#
_cell.length_a   1.000
_cell.length_b   1.000
_cell.length_c   1.000
_cell.angle_alpha   90.00
_cell.angle_beta   90.00
_cell.angle_gamma   90.00
#
_symmetry.space_group_name_H-M   'P 1'
#
loop_
_entity.id
_entity.type
_entity.pdbx_description
1 polymer ?
#
loop_
_entity_poly.entity_id
_entity_poly.type
_entity_poly.pdbx_seq_one_letter_code
_entity_poly.pdbx_strand_id
1 'polypeptide(L)' 'MRALSLALDALKLKENKRKRANSQPGNSGQPWSKEEDRELVKAFKCGQSISELTKRHQRTSGAIASRLTRLGVMK' A
#
# COMPACT_ATOMS: atom_id res chain seq x y z
N MET A 1 13.71 8.43 39.53
CA MET A 1 13.47 7.16 38.81
C MET A 1 12.74 7.43 37.49
N ARG A 2 13.44 7.87 36.43
CA ARG A 2 12.87 8.09 35.07
C ARG A 2 13.74 7.54 33.93
N ALA A 3 14.94 7.04 34.25
CA ALA A 3 15.89 6.54 33.25
C ALA A 3 15.47 5.18 32.66
N LEU A 4 14.89 4.29 33.47
CA LEU A 4 14.46 2.96 33.03
C LEU A 4 13.24 3.01 32.09
N SER A 5 12.29 3.91 32.35
CA SER A 5 11.10 4.08 31.51
C SER A 5 11.47 4.58 30.10
N LEU A 6 12.44 5.49 30.01
CA LEU A 6 12.92 6.03 28.74
C LEU A 6 13.57 4.95 27.84
N ALA A 7 14.33 4.03 28.43
CA ALA A 7 14.92 2.92 27.69
C ALA A 7 13.87 1.94 27.16
N LEU A 8 12.82 1.66 27.94
CA LEU A 8 11.69 0.82 27.53
C LEU A 8 10.90 1.45 26.37
N ASP A 9 10.61 2.75 26.44
CA ASP A 9 9.89 3.47 25.38
C ASP A 9 10.70 3.50 24.07
N ALA A 10 12.01 3.72 24.14
CA ALA A 10 12.88 3.71 22.97
C ALA A 10 12.91 2.36 22.25
N LEU A 11 12.90 1.25 22.99
CA LEU A 11 12.81 -0.10 22.42
C LEU A 11 11.44 -0.36 21.77
N LYS A 12 10.36 0.06 22.43
CA LYS A 12 8.99 -0.10 21.93
C LYS A 12 8.74 0.67 20.63
N LEU A 13 9.31 1.87 20.51
CA LEU A 13 9.28 2.67 19.27
C LEU A 13 10.06 2.00 18.13
N LYS A 14 11.23 1.40 18.41
CA LYS A 14 12.01 0.65 17.40
C LYS A 14 11.26 -0.57 16.89
N GLU A 15 10.60 -1.31 17.77
CA GLU A 15 9.83 -2.50 17.39
C GLU A 15 8.61 -2.14 16.53
N ASN A 16 7.89 -1.07 16.88
CA ASN A 16 6.76 -0.57 16.10
C ASN A 16 7.17 -0.09 14.70
N LYS A 17 8.34 0.56 14.56
CA LYS A 17 8.86 0.94 13.23
C LYS A 17 9.17 -0.27 12.36
N ARG A 18 9.76 -1.34 12.92
CA ARG A 18 10.05 -2.58 12.18
C ARG A 18 8.78 -3.29 11.73
N LYS A 19 7.75 -3.35 12.59
CA LYS A 19 6.45 -3.94 12.24
C LYS A 19 5.75 -3.17 11.12
N ARG A 20 5.84 -1.84 11.10
CA ARG A 20 5.32 -0.99 10.01
C ARG A 20 6.06 -1.22 8.70
N ALA A 21 7.39 -1.30 8.71
CA ALA A 21 8.16 -1.56 7.49
C ALA A 21 7.83 -2.93 6.87
N ASN A 22 7.58 -3.95 7.69
CA ASN A 22 7.27 -5.31 7.24
C ASN A 22 5.80 -5.52 6.82
N SER A 23 4.93 -4.53 7.06
CA SER A 23 3.50 -4.58 6.71
C SER A 23 3.13 -3.65 5.56
N GLN A 24 4.09 -2.93 5.00
CA GLN A 24 3.87 -2.16 3.78
C GLN A 24 4.04 -3.07 2.56
N PRO A 25 3.05 -3.14 1.65
CA PRO A 25 3.20 -3.92 0.44
C PRO A 25 4.38 -3.36 -0.38
N GLY A 26 5.17 -4.26 -0.97
CA GLY A 26 6.51 -4.00 -1.51
C GLY A 26 6.58 -2.89 -2.56
N ASN A 27 5.46 -2.56 -3.22
CA ASN A 27 5.41 -1.49 -4.21
C ASN A 27 4.87 -0.15 -3.64
N SER A 28 4.78 0.03 -2.32
CA SER A 28 4.36 1.31 -1.74
C SER A 28 5.35 2.43 -2.10
N GLY A 29 4.92 3.40 -2.91
CA GLY A 29 5.74 4.54 -3.33
C GLY A 29 6.42 4.43 -4.70
N GLN A 30 6.30 3.29 -5.40
CA GLN A 30 6.77 3.20 -6.79
C GLN A 30 5.87 4.00 -7.75
N PRO A 31 6.41 4.63 -8.81
CA PRO A 31 5.61 5.26 -9.86
C PRO A 31 4.71 4.21 -10.54
N TRP A 32 3.57 4.65 -11.06
CA TRP A 32 2.69 3.80 -11.88
C TRP A 32 3.16 3.89 -13.33
N SER A 33 3.39 2.74 -13.96
CA SER A 33 3.74 2.65 -15.37
C SER A 33 2.48 2.71 -16.24
N LYS A 34 2.61 3.19 -17.48
CA LYS A 34 1.48 3.27 -18.42
C LYS A 34 0.88 1.89 -18.71
N GLU A 35 1.72 0.87 -18.82
CA GLU A 35 1.31 -0.53 -18.97
C GLU A 35 0.54 -1.01 -17.73
N GLU A 36 1.04 -0.70 -16.54
CA GLU A 36 0.40 -1.08 -15.26
C GLU A 36 -0.96 -0.41 -15.11
N ASP A 37 -1.08 0.87 -15.48
CA ASP A 37 -2.36 1.58 -15.51
C ASP A 37 -3.34 0.92 -16.51
N ARG A 38 -2.90 0.58 -17.72
CA ARG A 38 -3.74 -0.10 -18.72
C ARG A 38 -4.23 -1.45 -18.23
N GLU A 39 -3.36 -2.25 -17.61
CA GLU A 39 -3.74 -3.53 -17.01
C GLU A 39 -4.74 -3.35 -15.88
N LEU A 40 -4.53 -2.35 -15.01
CA LEU A 40 -5.43 -2.02 -13.92
C LEU A 40 -6.83 -1.65 -14.44
N VAL A 41 -6.89 -0.75 -15.43
CA VAL A 41 -8.16 -0.34 -16.05
C VAL A 41 -8.84 -1.53 -16.75
N LYS A 42 -8.08 -2.34 -17.51
CA LYS A 42 -8.62 -3.50 -18.21
C LYS A 42 -9.20 -4.51 -17.23
N ALA A 43 -8.46 -4.83 -16.17
CA ALA A 43 -8.88 -5.75 -15.14
C ALA A 43 -10.11 -5.24 -14.38
N PHE A 44 -10.15 -3.96 -14.03
CA PHE A 44 -11.32 -3.34 -13.40
C PHE A 44 -12.54 -3.35 -14.32
N LYS A 45 -12.38 -3.03 -15.61
CA LYS A 45 -13.44 -3.13 -16.62
C LYS A 45 -13.92 -4.57 -16.85
N CYS A 46 -13.06 -5.56 -16.61
CA CYS A 46 -13.40 -6.98 -16.68
C CYS A 46 -14.20 -7.46 -15.45
N GLY A 47 -14.49 -6.58 -14.48
CA GLY A 47 -15.22 -6.90 -13.26
C GLY A 47 -14.35 -7.47 -12.14
N GLN A 48 -13.01 -7.37 -12.25
CA GLN A 48 -12.14 -7.81 -11.15
C GLN A 48 -12.30 -6.93 -9.92
N SER A 49 -12.28 -7.56 -8.75
CA SER A 49 -12.39 -6.86 -7.48
C SER A 49 -11.09 -6.11 -7.14
N ILE A 50 -11.20 -5.03 -6.35
CA ILE A 50 -10.02 -4.30 -5.83
C ILE A 50 -9.09 -5.27 -5.08
N SER A 51 -9.63 -6.27 -4.38
CA SER A 51 -8.85 -7.29 -3.66
C SER A 51 -7.94 -8.09 -4.60
N GLU A 52 -8.43 -8.53 -5.76
CA GLU A 52 -7.59 -9.23 -6.75
C GLU A 52 -6.55 -8.30 -7.38
N LEU A 53 -6.95 -7.06 -7.69
CA LEU A 53 -6.03 -6.06 -8.21
C LEU A 53 -4.89 -5.79 -7.21
N THR A 54 -5.19 -5.73 -5.90
CA THR A 54 -4.17 -5.54 -4.86
C THR A 54 -3.16 -6.67 -4.81
N LYS A 55 -3.61 -7.91 -4.97
CA LYS A 55 -2.73 -9.09 -5.01
C LYS A 55 -1.89 -9.10 -6.28
N ARG A 56 -2.49 -8.81 -7.45
CA ARG A 56 -1.80 -8.82 -8.75
C ARG A 56 -0.71 -7.75 -8.82
N HIS A 57 -1.04 -6.51 -8.47
CA HIS A 57 -0.11 -5.38 -8.55
C HIS A 57 0.78 -5.24 -7.30
N GLN A 58 0.52 -6.04 -6.25
CA GLN A 58 1.21 -5.96 -4.96
C GLN A 58 1.20 -4.54 -4.38
N ARG A 59 0.05 -3.86 -4.54
CA ARG A 59 -0.22 -2.50 -4.06
C ARG A 59 -1.34 -2.53 -3.02
N THR A 60 -1.41 -1.50 -2.16
CA THR A 60 -2.55 -1.33 -1.24
C THR A 60 -3.84 -1.04 -2.00
N SER A 61 -4.98 -1.41 -1.41
CA SER A 61 -6.31 -1.09 -1.94
C SER A 61 -6.50 0.41 -2.15
N GLY A 62 -6.00 1.23 -1.21
CA GLY A 62 -6.02 2.70 -1.34
C GLY A 62 -5.21 3.22 -2.52
N ALA A 63 -4.04 2.63 -2.82
CA ALA A 63 -3.25 3.03 -3.98
C ALA A 63 -3.97 2.71 -5.29
N ILE A 64 -4.64 1.55 -5.36
CA ILE A 64 -5.44 1.12 -6.51
C ILE A 64 -6.67 2.01 -6.69
N ALA A 65 -7.44 2.24 -5.63
CA ALA A 65 -8.63 3.10 -5.68
C ALA A 65 -8.25 4.52 -6.12
N SER A 66 -7.24 5.13 -5.49
CA SER A 66 -6.72 6.45 -5.87
C SER A 66 -6.26 6.49 -7.33
N ARG A 67 -5.65 5.40 -7.84
CA ARG A 67 -5.25 5.31 -9.25
C ARG A 67 -6.42 5.23 -10.20
N LEU A 68 -7.40 4.38 -9.92
CA LEU A 68 -8.61 4.24 -10.72
C LEU A 68 -9.41 5.55 -10.77
N THR A 69 -9.49 6.28 -9.65
CA THR A 69 -10.07 7.63 -9.60
C THR A 69 -9.28 8.61 -10.46
N ARG A 70 -7.95 8.59 -10.39
CA ARG A 70 -7.09 9.49 -11.19
C ARG A 70 -7.16 9.18 -12.69
N LEU A 71 -7.39 7.93 -13.05
CA LEU A 71 -7.61 7.48 -14.43
C LEU A 71 -9.05 7.72 -14.91
N GLY A 72 -9.96 8.19 -14.04
CA GLY A 72 -11.35 8.48 -14.38
C GLY A 72 -12.22 7.24 -14.61
N VAL A 73 -11.78 6.06 -14.17
CA VAL A 73 -12.50 4.79 -14.36
C VAL A 73 -13.46 4.52 -13.20
N MET A 74 -13.15 5.05 -12.02
CA MET A 74 -13.93 4.93 -10.80
C MET A 74 -14.27 6.35 -10.30
N LYS A 75 -15.51 6.57 -9.89
CA LYS A 75 -16.01 7.85 -9.39
C LYS A 75 -16.42 7.75 -7.93
#